data_AF-A0A353RAL7-F1
#
_entry.id   AF-A0A353RAL7-F1
#
_cell.length_a   1.000
_cell.length_b   1.000
_cell.length_c   1.000
_cell.angle_alpha   90.00
_cell.angle_beta   90.00
_cell.angle_gamma   90.00
#
_symmetry.space_group_name_H-M   'P 1'
#
loop_
_entity.id
_entity.type
_entity.pdbx_description
1 polymer ?
#
loop_
_entity_poly.entity_id
_entity_poly.type
_entity_poly.pdbx_seq_one_letter_code
_entity_poly.pdbx_strand_id
1 'polypeptide(L)'
;MVNPLASLSLPGTKGNSDKFVSNFWGELSIWDNLKFRSSLGTDLSFWGNDGWSPAYFLSTKNFREYSEVWSSMNRSLVWQVENVLSYEKQFGSHFIQALVGQSAQGNMGQNLSGGNRYLQEEDPYKANMGFATGTQEYQTASGYVYTPHRLSSLFARISYNFAERYMFQATVRRDGSSNFGPNNLYAIFPSASVGWNFTNENFLANRPQWFSSGKLRASWGKNGNESIGQFKYTTTMASGNNYPFGNPGVVNTGAKPNGFGNADIRWEESTQTDIGLDLAFFSSALTFSVDWYKKNTTGMLMDIPVPAYS
;
A
#
# COMPACT_ATOMS: atom_id res chain seq x y z
N MET A 1 24.56 -30.89 -16.25
CA MET A 1 24.85 -29.44 -16.28
C MET A 1 24.14 -28.85 -17.48
N VAL A 2 23.48 -27.70 -17.34
CA VAL A 2 22.80 -27.00 -18.44
C VAL A 2 23.78 -26.01 -19.07
N ASN A 3 23.86 -25.96 -20.40
CA ASN A 3 24.66 -24.96 -21.09
C ASN A 3 24.02 -23.57 -20.89
N PRO A 4 24.70 -22.62 -20.20
CA PRO A 4 24.13 -21.31 -19.89
C PRO A 4 23.88 -20.45 -21.13
N LEU A 5 24.71 -20.57 -22.18
CA LEU A 5 24.50 -19.85 -23.44
C LEU A 5 23.26 -20.36 -24.18
N ALA A 6 23.05 -21.68 -24.19
CA ALA A 6 21.85 -22.28 -24.79
C ALA A 6 20.58 -21.96 -23.99
N SER A 7 20.69 -21.80 -22.67
CA SER A 7 19.58 -21.34 -21.83
C SER A 7 19.24 -19.87 -22.08
N LEU A 8 20.23 -19.02 -22.36
CA LEU A 8 20.04 -17.60 -22.68
C LEU A 8 19.48 -17.37 -24.08
N SER A 9 19.69 -18.30 -25.02
CA SER A 9 19.12 -18.20 -26.37
C SER A 9 17.62 -18.54 -26.44
N LEU A 10 17.02 -19.06 -25.36
CA LEU A 10 15.59 -19.33 -25.32
C LEU A 10 14.79 -18.02 -25.30
N PRO A 11 13.61 -17.97 -25.95
CA PRO A 11 12.78 -16.77 -25.94
C PRO A 11 12.39 -16.37 -24.51
N GLY A 12 12.55 -15.08 -24.22
CA GLY A 12 12.09 -14.50 -22.96
C GLY A 12 10.63 -14.08 -23.00
N THR A 13 10.04 -13.97 -21.83
CA THR A 13 8.71 -13.38 -21.63
C THR A 13 8.74 -11.87 -21.90
N LYS A 14 7.81 -11.36 -22.70
CA LYS A 14 7.65 -9.92 -22.94
C LYS A 14 6.58 -9.36 -21.99
N GLY A 15 6.98 -8.48 -21.08
CA GLY A 15 6.05 -7.78 -20.18
C GLY A 15 5.50 -6.52 -20.83
N ASN A 16 4.24 -6.18 -20.50
CA ASN A 16 3.64 -4.88 -20.80
C ASN A 16 3.07 -4.26 -19.52
N SER A 17 2.98 -2.94 -19.48
CA SER A 17 2.41 -2.20 -18.37
C SER A 17 1.97 -0.81 -18.84
N ASP A 18 0.67 -0.54 -18.68
CA ASP A 18 0.04 0.74 -18.91
C ASP A 18 -0.54 1.24 -17.59
N LYS A 19 -0.28 2.49 -17.26
CA LYS A 19 -0.70 3.09 -16.00
C LYS A 19 -1.33 4.46 -16.22
N PHE A 20 -2.56 4.62 -15.75
CA PHE A 20 -3.28 5.88 -15.76
C PHE A 20 -3.53 6.34 -14.32
N VAL A 21 -2.95 7.49 -13.96
CA VAL A 21 -3.12 8.10 -12.64
C VAL A 21 -3.81 9.45 -12.83
N SER A 22 -4.95 9.65 -12.18
CA SER A 22 -5.68 10.92 -12.21
C SER A 22 -6.11 11.35 -10.82
N ASN A 23 -6.20 12.66 -10.63
CA ASN A 23 -6.68 13.27 -9.40
C ASN A 23 -7.57 14.47 -9.77
N PHE A 24 -8.84 14.37 -9.42
CA PHE A 24 -9.83 15.43 -9.62
C PHE A 24 -10.16 16.03 -8.27
N TRP A 25 -10.31 17.35 -8.19
CA TRP A 25 -10.72 17.99 -6.96
C TRP A 25 -11.53 19.25 -7.26
N GLY A 26 -12.37 19.62 -6.30
CA GLY A 26 -13.10 20.89 -6.28
C GLY A 26 -13.00 21.51 -4.90
N GLU A 27 -12.86 22.82 -4.85
CA GLU A 27 -12.86 23.60 -3.61
C GLU A 27 -13.97 24.66 -3.68
N LEU A 28 -14.76 24.74 -2.62
CA LEU A 28 -15.82 25.71 -2.43
C LEU A 28 -15.51 26.54 -1.19
N SER A 29 -15.36 27.85 -1.36
CA SER A 29 -15.37 28.80 -0.25
C SER A 29 -16.81 28.98 0.23
N ILE A 30 -17.16 28.35 1.35
CA ILE A 30 -18.52 28.40 1.91
C ILE A 30 -18.78 29.76 2.54
N TRP A 31 -17.83 30.24 3.34
CA TRP A 31 -17.83 31.54 4.02
C TRP A 31 -16.40 32.07 4.12
N ASP A 32 -16.25 33.31 4.60
CA ASP A 32 -14.95 33.85 4.95
C ASP A 32 -14.20 32.88 5.84
N ASN A 33 -12.99 32.53 5.42
CA ASN A 33 -12.09 31.61 6.11
C ASN A 33 -12.56 30.14 6.20
N LEU A 34 -13.73 29.78 5.65
CA LEU A 34 -14.26 28.41 5.66
C LEU A 34 -14.32 27.82 4.25
N LYS A 35 -13.57 26.75 4.01
CA LYS A 35 -13.45 26.08 2.72
C LYS A 35 -13.84 24.62 2.82
N PHE A 36 -14.58 24.13 1.84
CA PHE A 36 -14.81 22.71 1.64
C PHE A 36 -14.07 22.24 0.40
N ARG A 37 -13.26 21.20 0.53
CA ARG A 37 -12.53 20.57 -0.57
C ARG A 37 -12.93 19.11 -0.68
N SER A 38 -13.28 18.67 -1.88
CA SER A 38 -13.49 17.27 -2.22
C SER A 38 -12.49 16.86 -3.29
N SER A 39 -11.89 15.67 -3.15
CA SER A 39 -10.95 15.11 -4.12
C SER A 39 -11.19 13.63 -4.36
N LEU A 40 -11.02 13.21 -5.61
CA LEU A 40 -11.06 11.85 -6.10
C LEU A 40 -9.75 11.53 -6.82
N GLY A 41 -8.95 10.65 -6.25
CA GLY A 41 -7.78 10.04 -6.87
C GLY A 41 -8.09 8.65 -7.42
N THR A 42 -7.54 8.32 -8.58
CA THR A 42 -7.62 6.98 -9.17
C THR A 42 -6.29 6.58 -9.78
N ASP A 43 -5.89 5.34 -9.55
CA ASP A 43 -4.76 4.65 -10.18
C ASP A 43 -5.31 3.41 -10.87
N LEU A 44 -5.38 3.45 -12.20
CA LEU A 44 -5.80 2.35 -13.05
C LEU A 44 -4.56 1.78 -13.75
N SER A 45 -4.24 0.54 -13.44
CA SER A 45 -3.07 -0.16 -13.96
C SER A 45 -3.49 -1.39 -14.75
N PHE A 46 -2.93 -1.56 -15.94
CA PHE A 46 -3.04 -2.76 -16.76
C PHE A 46 -1.63 -3.30 -16.96
N TRP A 47 -1.40 -4.57 -16.68
CA TRP A 47 -0.09 -5.16 -16.94
C TRP A 47 -0.25 -6.63 -17.24
N GLY A 48 0.73 -7.18 -17.90
CA GLY A 48 0.64 -8.52 -18.39
C GLY A 48 1.95 -9.01 -18.92
N ASN A 49 1.90 -10.22 -19.42
CA ASN A 49 2.99 -10.75 -20.19
C ASN A 49 2.49 -11.74 -21.22
N ASP A 50 3.19 -11.73 -22.35
CA ASP A 50 3.05 -12.74 -23.38
C ASP A 50 4.40 -13.43 -23.53
N GLY A 51 4.38 -14.74 -23.70
CA GLY A 51 5.60 -15.50 -23.87
C GLY A 51 5.35 -16.79 -24.62
N TRP A 52 6.43 -17.35 -25.12
CA TRP A 52 6.41 -18.63 -25.79
C TRP A 52 7.75 -19.33 -25.61
N SER A 53 7.77 -20.63 -25.89
CA SER A 53 8.98 -21.44 -25.86
C SER A 53 8.91 -22.50 -26.95
N PRO A 54 10.01 -22.74 -27.72
CA PRO A 54 10.08 -23.87 -28.64
C PRO A 54 10.18 -25.20 -27.89
N ALA A 55 10.04 -26.30 -28.61
CA ALA A 55 10.50 -27.58 -28.07
C ALA A 55 12.04 -27.57 -27.96
N TYR A 56 12.58 -28.01 -26.83
CA TYR A 56 14.03 -28.02 -26.62
C TYR A 56 14.47 -29.10 -25.63
N PHE A 57 15.73 -29.51 -25.72
CA PHE A 57 16.35 -30.43 -24.76
C PHE A 57 17.73 -29.92 -24.35
N LEU A 58 17.84 -29.35 -23.14
CA LEU A 58 19.14 -28.90 -22.59
C LEU A 58 19.69 -29.89 -21.55
N SER A 59 18.82 -30.62 -20.85
CA SER A 59 19.16 -31.75 -19.99
C SER A 59 17.90 -32.54 -19.61
N THR A 60 18.05 -33.70 -18.98
CA THR A 60 16.92 -34.50 -18.44
C THR A 60 16.06 -33.78 -17.40
N LYS A 61 16.54 -32.66 -16.83
CA LYS A 61 15.79 -31.80 -15.89
C LYS A 61 15.37 -30.46 -16.49
N ASN A 62 15.76 -30.15 -17.73
CA ASN A 62 15.47 -28.88 -18.38
C ASN A 62 15.26 -29.13 -19.87
N PHE A 63 14.02 -29.50 -20.20
CA PHE A 63 13.55 -29.77 -21.54
C PHE A 63 12.07 -29.40 -21.66
N ARG A 64 11.61 -29.19 -22.89
CA ARG A 64 10.21 -29.08 -23.27
C ARG A 64 9.96 -29.97 -24.48
N GLU A 65 9.03 -30.90 -24.35
CA GLU A 65 8.67 -31.83 -25.42
C GLU A 65 7.92 -31.15 -26.56
N TYR A 66 7.20 -30.07 -26.24
CA TYR A 66 6.35 -29.33 -27.15
C TYR A 66 6.61 -27.84 -27.03
N SER A 67 6.38 -27.13 -28.14
CA SER A 67 6.29 -25.68 -28.10
C SER A 67 5.06 -25.24 -27.31
N GLU A 68 5.18 -24.12 -26.60
CA GLU A 68 4.15 -23.57 -25.73
C GLU A 68 4.05 -22.06 -25.91
N VAL A 69 2.85 -21.52 -25.75
CA VAL A 69 2.57 -20.08 -25.72
C VAL A 69 1.65 -19.78 -24.56
N TRP A 70 1.86 -18.64 -23.91
CA TRP A 70 1.05 -18.17 -22.81
C TRP A 70 0.84 -16.66 -22.87
N SER A 71 -0.27 -16.23 -22.30
CA SER A 71 -0.62 -14.83 -22.12
C SER A 71 -1.24 -14.62 -20.74
N SER A 72 -0.90 -13.52 -20.10
CA SER A 72 -1.44 -13.12 -18.80
C SER A 72 -1.77 -11.64 -18.84
N MET A 73 -2.98 -11.31 -18.39
CA MET A 73 -3.50 -9.95 -18.32
C MET A 73 -3.98 -9.66 -16.91
N ASN A 74 -3.57 -8.52 -16.38
CA ASN A 74 -3.98 -8.02 -15.08
C ASN A 74 -4.60 -6.64 -15.25
N ARG A 75 -5.56 -6.35 -14.39
CA ARG A 75 -6.15 -5.03 -14.25
C ARG A 75 -6.29 -4.73 -12.77
N SER A 76 -5.86 -3.56 -12.34
CA SER A 76 -6.06 -3.06 -10.97
C SER A 76 -6.58 -1.63 -11.00
N LEU A 77 -7.51 -1.33 -10.11
CA LEU A 77 -7.99 0.02 -9.83
C LEU A 77 -7.83 0.27 -8.33
N VAL A 78 -7.05 1.29 -7.99
CA VAL A 78 -7.04 1.92 -6.67
C VAL A 78 -7.79 3.24 -6.78
N TRP A 79 -8.68 3.52 -5.84
CA TRP A 79 -9.38 4.80 -5.75
C TRP A 79 -9.26 5.36 -4.34
N GLN A 80 -9.29 6.68 -4.23
CA GLN A 80 -9.31 7.39 -2.96
C GLN A 80 -10.21 8.62 -3.07
N VAL A 81 -11.13 8.77 -2.12
CA VAL A 81 -11.99 9.94 -1.99
C VAL A 81 -11.70 10.61 -0.68
N GLU A 82 -11.45 11.92 -0.70
CA GLU A 82 -11.25 12.72 0.49
C GLU A 82 -12.14 13.95 0.47
N ASN A 83 -12.78 14.21 1.61
CA ASN A 83 -13.63 15.38 1.81
C ASN A 83 -13.13 16.09 3.06
N VAL A 84 -12.79 17.37 2.95
CA VAL A 84 -12.20 18.16 4.03
C VAL A 84 -12.92 19.49 4.14
N LEU A 85 -13.36 19.82 5.34
CA LEU A 85 -13.80 21.16 5.72
C LEU A 85 -12.68 21.80 6.52
N SER A 86 -12.17 22.95 6.08
CA SER A 86 -11.10 23.69 6.74
C SER A 86 -11.53 25.11 7.09
N TYR A 87 -11.06 25.58 8.25
CA TYR A 87 -11.25 26.93 8.74
C TYR A 87 -9.91 27.56 9.12
N GLU A 88 -9.60 28.74 8.59
CA GLU A 88 -8.31 29.41 8.81
C GLU A 88 -8.48 30.89 9.11
N LYS A 89 -8.14 31.34 10.32
CA LYS A 89 -8.33 32.74 10.71
C LYS A 89 -7.09 33.32 11.40
N GLN A 90 -6.66 34.47 10.90
CA GLN A 90 -5.72 35.37 11.57
C GLN A 90 -6.48 36.46 12.34
N PHE A 91 -6.11 36.70 13.59
CA PHE A 91 -6.61 37.82 14.39
C PHE A 91 -5.50 38.37 15.28
N GLY A 92 -5.05 39.59 14.97
CA GLY A 92 -3.85 40.15 15.60
C GLY A 92 -2.64 39.24 15.35
N SER A 93 -1.97 38.81 16.42
CA SER A 93 -0.83 37.89 16.36
C SER A 93 -1.23 36.40 16.44
N HIS A 94 -2.52 36.08 16.45
CA HIS A 94 -3.01 34.71 16.56
C HIS A 94 -3.42 34.17 15.19
N PHE A 95 -2.96 32.98 14.87
CA PHE A 95 -3.41 32.19 13.74
C PHE A 95 -4.04 30.89 14.24
N ILE A 96 -5.26 30.59 13.81
CA ILE A 96 -5.91 29.30 14.05
C ILE A 96 -6.21 28.66 12.70
N GLN A 97 -5.89 27.38 12.57
CA GLN A 97 -6.33 26.51 11.50
C GLN A 97 -7.00 25.28 12.12
N ALA A 98 -8.22 24.99 11.70
CA ALA A 98 -8.93 23.78 12.07
C ALA A 98 -9.39 23.05 10.81
N LEU A 99 -9.36 21.73 10.82
CA LEU A 99 -9.94 20.92 9.75
C LEU A 99 -10.60 19.67 10.31
N VAL A 100 -11.67 19.26 9.65
CA VAL A 100 -12.30 17.95 9.82
C VAL A 100 -12.48 17.33 8.45
N GLY A 101 -12.24 16.04 8.35
CA GLY A 101 -12.32 15.36 7.07
C GLY A 101 -12.59 13.88 7.19
N GLN A 102 -12.93 13.33 6.04
CA GLN A 102 -13.14 11.92 5.81
C GLN A 102 -12.27 11.49 4.63
N SER A 103 -11.72 10.28 4.73
CA SER A 103 -11.02 9.62 3.64
C SER A 103 -11.57 8.21 3.46
N ALA A 104 -11.68 7.76 2.23
CA ALA A 104 -12.00 6.38 1.90
C ALA A 104 -11.11 5.96 0.73
N GLN A 105 -10.48 4.81 0.84
CA GLN A 105 -9.73 4.22 -0.25
C GLN A 105 -10.08 2.75 -0.40
N GLY A 106 -9.86 2.24 -1.61
CA GLY A 106 -9.92 0.82 -1.84
C GLY A 106 -9.26 0.41 -3.13
N ASN A 107 -8.96 -0.89 -3.23
CA ASN A 107 -8.45 -1.49 -4.44
C ASN A 107 -9.35 -2.65 -4.88
N MET A 108 -9.38 -2.84 -6.19
CA MET A 108 -9.96 -4.00 -6.84
C MET A 108 -9.09 -4.38 -8.02
N GLY A 109 -9.05 -5.65 -8.37
CA GLY A 109 -8.33 -6.07 -9.55
C GLY A 109 -8.64 -7.50 -9.91
N GLN A 110 -8.11 -7.93 -11.04
CA GLN A 110 -8.30 -9.28 -11.54
C GLN A 110 -7.12 -9.68 -12.41
N ASN A 111 -6.90 -10.98 -12.46
CA ASN A 111 -6.01 -11.64 -13.39
C ASN A 111 -6.81 -12.58 -14.28
N LEU A 112 -6.41 -12.63 -15.55
CA LEU A 112 -6.78 -13.68 -16.49
C LEU A 112 -5.48 -14.16 -17.15
N SER A 113 -5.34 -15.47 -17.31
CA SER A 113 -4.23 -16.07 -18.03
C SER A 113 -4.71 -17.25 -18.84
N GLY A 114 -3.96 -17.56 -19.88
CA GLY A 114 -4.18 -18.73 -20.70
C GLY A 114 -2.92 -19.16 -21.42
N GLY A 115 -2.98 -20.36 -21.98
CA GLY A 115 -1.88 -20.91 -22.75
C GLY A 115 -2.32 -22.08 -23.61
N ASN A 116 -1.50 -22.40 -24.60
CA ASN A 116 -1.71 -23.51 -25.52
C ASN A 116 -0.36 -24.08 -25.96
N ARG A 117 -0.36 -25.25 -26.60
CA ARG A 117 0.82 -25.95 -27.09
C ARG A 117 0.77 -26.21 -28.58
N TYR A 118 1.89 -26.67 -29.14
CA TYR A 118 2.04 -27.01 -30.56
C TYR A 118 1.85 -25.78 -31.45
N LEU A 119 2.73 -24.79 -31.30
CA LEU A 119 2.84 -23.69 -32.25
C LEU A 119 3.07 -24.23 -33.66
N GLN A 120 2.33 -23.71 -34.64
CA GLN A 120 2.48 -24.10 -36.06
C GLN A 120 3.88 -23.78 -36.60
N GLU A 121 4.51 -22.74 -36.07
CA GLU A 121 5.87 -22.31 -36.41
C GLU A 121 6.51 -21.66 -35.18
N GLU A 122 7.79 -21.93 -34.95
CA GLU A 122 8.58 -21.39 -33.83
C GLU A 122 9.15 -20.00 -34.18
N ASP A 123 8.27 -19.09 -34.60
CA ASP A 123 8.59 -17.69 -34.92
C ASP A 123 8.09 -16.75 -33.80
N PRO A 124 8.99 -15.99 -33.12
CA PRO A 124 8.59 -15.05 -32.07
C PRO A 124 7.58 -13.97 -32.49
N TYR A 125 7.44 -13.67 -33.78
CA TYR A 125 6.48 -12.68 -34.28
C TYR A 125 5.10 -13.28 -34.55
N LYS A 126 5.00 -14.62 -34.64
CA LYS A 126 3.74 -15.35 -34.87
C LYS A 126 3.27 -16.10 -33.64
N ALA A 127 4.15 -16.35 -32.66
CA ALA A 127 3.86 -17.08 -31.43
C ALA A 127 2.80 -16.36 -30.57
N ASN A 128 1.53 -16.72 -30.81
CA ASN A 128 0.36 -16.28 -30.04
C ASN A 128 -0.61 -17.47 -29.88
N MET A 129 -1.54 -17.37 -28.93
CA MET A 129 -2.46 -18.47 -28.61
C MET A 129 -3.31 -18.96 -29.79
N GLY A 130 -3.66 -18.08 -30.73
CA GLY A 130 -4.42 -18.43 -31.94
C GLY A 130 -3.60 -19.17 -33.00
N PHE A 131 -2.28 -19.22 -32.85
CA PHE A 131 -1.34 -19.87 -33.77
C PHE A 131 -0.85 -21.24 -33.25
N ALA A 132 -1.44 -21.72 -32.16
CA ALA A 132 -1.18 -23.02 -31.56
C ALA A 132 -2.29 -24.03 -31.93
N THR A 133 -1.91 -25.28 -32.21
CA THR A 133 -2.83 -26.35 -32.65
C THR A 133 -3.15 -27.38 -31.57
N GLY A 134 -2.74 -27.12 -30.32
CA GLY A 134 -3.09 -27.96 -29.18
C GLY A 134 -4.60 -28.15 -29.04
N THR A 135 -5.00 -29.41 -28.85
CA THR A 135 -6.37 -29.81 -28.53
C THR A 135 -6.80 -29.24 -27.18
N GLN A 136 -8.09 -29.40 -26.84
CA GLN A 136 -8.65 -28.91 -25.58
C GLN A 136 -7.86 -29.35 -24.33
N GLU A 137 -7.23 -30.52 -24.37
CA GLU A 137 -6.39 -31.04 -23.28
C GLU A 137 -5.17 -30.15 -22.98
N TYR A 138 -4.64 -29.44 -23.98
CA TYR A 138 -3.46 -28.58 -23.85
C TYR A 138 -3.79 -27.10 -23.70
N GLN A 139 -5.06 -26.74 -23.85
CA GLN A 139 -5.54 -25.38 -23.65
C GLN A 139 -5.78 -25.13 -22.17
N THR A 140 -5.15 -24.10 -21.64
CA THR A 140 -5.30 -23.69 -20.24
C THR A 140 -5.94 -22.31 -20.18
N ALA A 141 -6.81 -22.13 -19.20
CA ALA A 141 -7.38 -20.84 -18.84
C ALA A 141 -7.49 -20.79 -17.32
N SER A 142 -7.00 -19.72 -16.71
CA SER A 142 -7.16 -19.49 -15.29
C SER A 142 -7.32 -18.00 -15.01
N GLY A 143 -7.95 -17.66 -13.89
CA GLY A 143 -8.14 -16.28 -13.51
C GLY A 143 -8.66 -16.18 -12.09
N TYR A 144 -8.51 -15.00 -11.51
CA TYR A 144 -8.98 -14.71 -10.17
C TYR A 144 -9.23 -13.22 -10.00
N VAL A 145 -10.09 -12.87 -9.06
CA VAL A 145 -10.28 -11.49 -8.61
C VAL A 145 -9.40 -11.27 -7.40
N TYR A 146 -8.72 -10.13 -7.33
CA TYR A 146 -7.98 -9.74 -6.15
C TYR A 146 -8.96 -9.51 -5.02
N THR A 147 -8.65 -10.07 -3.85
CA THR A 147 -9.39 -9.74 -2.65
C THR A 147 -9.29 -8.23 -2.41
N PRO A 148 -10.43 -7.53 -2.26
CA PRO A 148 -10.44 -6.10 -2.07
C PRO A 148 -9.90 -5.74 -0.69
N HIS A 149 -9.07 -4.70 -0.62
CA HIS A 149 -8.72 -4.02 0.62
C HIS A 149 -9.34 -2.61 0.59
N ARG A 150 -9.90 -2.18 1.73
CA ARG A 150 -10.55 -0.89 1.89
C ARG A 150 -10.16 -0.27 3.22
N LEU A 151 -9.86 1.02 3.20
CA LEU A 151 -9.69 1.84 4.40
C LEU A 151 -10.75 2.94 4.44
N SER A 152 -11.25 3.24 5.63
CA SER A 152 -12.15 4.35 5.88
C SER A 152 -11.68 5.11 7.12
N SER A 153 -11.53 6.42 6.97
CA SER A 153 -10.93 7.28 7.98
C SER A 153 -11.80 8.49 8.24
N LEU A 154 -11.89 8.88 9.51
CA LEU A 154 -12.36 10.18 9.95
C LEU A 154 -11.22 10.87 10.70
N PHE A 155 -10.97 12.14 10.41
CA PHE A 155 -9.89 12.86 11.05
C PHE A 155 -10.27 14.30 11.36
N ALA A 156 -9.71 14.82 12.44
CA ALA A 156 -9.77 16.22 12.79
C ALA A 156 -8.39 16.69 13.22
N ARG A 157 -8.05 17.94 12.87
CA ARG A 157 -6.79 18.57 13.26
C ARG A 157 -7.04 20.03 13.61
N ILE A 158 -6.39 20.49 14.66
CA ILE A 158 -6.35 21.89 15.05
C ILE A 158 -4.88 22.28 15.15
N SER A 159 -4.54 23.43 14.59
CA SER A 159 -3.24 24.06 14.60
C SER A 159 -3.41 25.50 15.09
N TYR A 160 -2.52 25.93 15.96
CA TYR A 160 -2.51 27.28 16.53
C TYR A 160 -1.09 27.83 16.50
N ASN A 161 -0.96 29.07 16.09
CA ASN A 161 0.30 29.80 16.11
C ASN A 161 0.08 31.18 16.75
N PHE A 162 0.94 31.52 17.70
CA PHE A 162 0.97 32.83 18.32
C PHE A 162 2.29 33.54 18.01
N ALA A 163 2.19 34.64 17.26
CA ALA A 163 3.29 35.54 16.91
C ALA A 163 4.52 34.83 16.33
N GLU A 164 4.33 33.67 15.69
CA GLU A 164 5.40 32.77 15.25
C GLU A 164 6.36 32.31 16.36
N ARG A 165 5.98 32.51 17.63
CA ARG A 165 6.74 32.13 18.83
C ARG A 165 6.29 30.77 19.34
N TYR A 166 4.99 30.62 19.56
CA TYR A 166 4.42 29.38 20.09
C TYR A 166 3.54 28.74 19.04
N MET A 167 3.76 27.45 18.81
CA MET A 167 3.05 26.64 17.85
C MET A 167 2.50 25.43 18.58
N PHE A 168 1.24 25.12 18.34
CA PHE A 168 0.58 23.93 18.86
C PHE A 168 -0.19 23.26 17.74
N GLN A 169 -0.16 21.93 17.69
CA GLN A 169 -1.01 21.17 16.80
C GLN A 169 -1.49 19.92 17.52
N ALA A 170 -2.78 19.60 17.37
CA ALA A 170 -3.35 18.35 17.79
C ALA A 170 -4.12 17.73 16.63
N THR A 171 -4.04 16.41 16.49
CA THR A 171 -4.75 15.64 15.48
C THR A 171 -5.34 14.41 16.13
N VAL A 172 -6.54 14.02 15.72
CA VAL A 172 -7.14 12.74 16.07
C VAL A 172 -7.68 12.10 14.79
N ARG A 173 -7.34 10.83 14.59
CA ARG A 173 -7.86 10.04 13.48
C ARG A 173 -8.54 8.78 14.01
N ARG A 174 -9.63 8.38 13.38
CA ARG A 174 -10.27 7.07 13.54
C ARG A 174 -10.21 6.38 12.19
N ASP A 175 -9.37 5.36 12.08
CA ASP A 175 -9.17 4.61 10.84
C ASP A 175 -9.75 3.20 10.98
N GLY A 176 -10.36 2.70 9.91
CA GLY A 176 -10.89 1.35 9.84
C GLY A 176 -10.40 0.62 8.60
N SER A 177 -10.02 -0.65 8.76
CA SER A 177 -9.47 -1.50 7.69
C SER A 177 -10.30 -2.77 7.51
N SER A 178 -10.58 -3.12 6.26
CA SER A 178 -11.24 -4.38 5.91
C SER A 178 -10.42 -5.63 6.23
N ASN A 179 -9.14 -5.47 6.61
CA ASN A 179 -8.27 -6.58 6.98
C ASN A 179 -8.57 -7.12 8.40
N PHE A 180 -9.25 -6.35 9.24
CA PHE A 180 -9.65 -6.76 10.58
C PHE A 180 -11.09 -7.25 10.65
N GLY A 181 -11.37 -8.09 11.65
CA GLY A 181 -12.73 -8.58 11.92
C GLY A 181 -13.65 -7.48 12.49
N PRO A 182 -14.96 -7.74 12.56
CA PRO A 182 -15.96 -6.76 13.03
C PRO A 182 -15.66 -6.15 14.40
N ASN A 183 -15.01 -6.90 15.29
CA ASN A 183 -14.68 -6.48 16.64
C ASN A 183 -13.55 -5.44 16.72
N ASN A 184 -12.63 -5.45 15.75
CA ASN A 184 -11.41 -4.62 15.77
C ASN A 184 -11.27 -3.78 14.49
N LEU A 185 -12.38 -3.55 13.80
CA LEU A 185 -12.41 -2.88 12.50
C LEU A 185 -11.78 -1.49 12.55
N TYR A 186 -12.01 -0.75 13.65
CA TYR A 186 -11.57 0.63 13.83
C TYR A 186 -10.59 0.79 15.00
N ALA A 187 -9.62 1.69 14.85
CA ALA A 187 -8.74 2.16 15.91
C ALA A 187 -8.59 3.69 15.89
N ILE A 188 -8.18 4.29 17.01
CA ILE A 188 -8.05 5.74 17.20
C ILE A 188 -6.60 6.13 17.43
N PHE A 189 -6.13 7.10 16.64
CA PHE A 189 -4.75 7.53 16.54
C PHE A 189 -4.63 9.03 16.84
N PRO A 190 -4.46 9.41 18.12
CA PRO A 190 -4.22 10.80 18.50
C PRO A 190 -2.73 11.18 18.33
N SER A 191 -2.49 12.46 18.05
CA SER A 191 -1.17 13.07 18.11
C SER A 191 -1.25 14.54 18.52
N ALA A 192 -0.17 15.02 19.13
CA ALA A 192 0.00 16.40 19.51
C ALA A 192 1.46 16.83 19.35
N SER A 193 1.68 18.10 19.00
CA SER A 193 3.00 18.70 18.93
C SER A 193 2.98 20.13 19.42
N VAL A 194 4.11 20.55 19.96
CA VAL A 194 4.40 21.91 20.37
C VAL A 194 5.72 22.36 19.76
N GLY A 195 5.79 23.62 19.39
CA GLY A 195 6.99 24.26 18.89
C GLY A 195 7.16 25.62 19.54
N TRP A 196 8.39 25.92 19.94
CA TRP A 196 8.78 27.20 20.49
C TRP A 196 9.95 27.77 19.71
N ASN A 197 9.68 28.82 18.93
CA ASN A 197 10.70 29.61 18.29
C ASN A 197 11.22 30.65 19.28
N PHE A 198 12.18 30.24 20.09
CA PHE A 198 12.75 31.08 21.14
C PHE A 198 13.52 32.29 20.57
N THR A 199 13.98 32.24 19.31
CA THR A 199 14.61 33.41 18.67
C THR A 199 13.65 34.56 18.36
N ASN A 200 12.33 34.30 18.38
CA ASN A 200 11.33 35.35 18.23
C ASN A 200 10.97 36.04 19.56
N GLU A 201 11.60 35.64 20.68
CA GLU A 201 11.37 36.23 21.99
C GLU A 201 12.11 37.55 22.18
N ASN A 202 11.54 38.43 23.02
CA ASN A 202 12.11 39.75 23.27
C ASN A 202 13.53 39.68 23.88
N PHE A 203 13.82 38.65 24.67
CA PHE A 203 15.15 38.46 25.27
C PHE A 203 16.24 38.07 24.25
N LEU A 204 15.86 37.64 23.05
CA LEU A 204 16.76 37.35 21.93
C LEU A 204 16.62 38.34 20.76
N ALA A 205 15.98 39.50 21.00
CA ALA A 205 15.89 40.57 20.02
C ALA A 205 17.29 41.13 19.65
N ASN A 206 18.19 41.22 20.63
CA ASN A 206 19.57 41.70 20.46
C ASN A 206 20.59 40.56 20.31
N ARG A 207 20.19 39.43 19.73
CA ARG A 207 21.07 38.27 19.54
C ARG A 207 22.24 38.60 18.59
N PRO A 208 23.37 37.90 18.71
CA PRO A 208 24.48 38.07 17.77
C PRO A 208 24.07 37.76 16.32
N GLN A 209 24.60 38.51 15.36
CA GLN A 209 24.28 38.37 13.92
C GLN A 209 24.60 36.96 13.37
N TRP A 210 25.56 36.26 13.98
CA TRP A 210 25.89 34.89 13.61
C TRP A 210 24.79 33.90 14.00
N PHE A 211 23.87 34.22 14.91
CA PHE A 211 22.77 33.35 15.31
C PHE A 211 21.45 33.77 14.64
N SER A 212 21.02 33.01 13.64
CA SER A 212 19.92 33.37 12.76
C SER A 212 18.55 32.98 13.33
N SER A 213 18.37 31.72 13.71
CA SER A 213 17.12 31.22 14.28
C SER A 213 17.33 30.02 15.21
N GLY A 214 16.38 29.81 16.11
CA GLY A 214 16.39 28.71 17.06
C GLY A 214 14.98 28.30 17.43
N LYS A 215 14.70 27.01 17.31
CA LYS A 215 13.39 26.41 17.59
C LYS A 215 13.56 25.12 18.37
N LEU A 216 12.80 25.01 19.47
CA LEU A 216 12.61 23.75 20.18
C LEU A 216 11.27 23.15 19.77
N ARG A 217 11.23 21.84 19.52
CA ARG A 217 10.01 21.12 19.18
C ARG A 217 9.88 19.87 20.05
N ALA A 218 8.64 19.54 20.39
CA ALA A 218 8.30 18.27 21.00
C ALA A 218 7.01 17.75 20.38
N SER A 219 6.94 16.44 20.15
CA SER A 219 5.73 15.81 19.66
C SER A 219 5.52 14.43 20.27
N TRP A 220 4.26 14.04 20.33
CA TRP A 220 3.83 12.72 20.73
C TRP A 220 2.70 12.28 19.81
N GLY A 221 2.71 11.03 19.37
CA GLY A 221 1.63 10.50 18.56
C GLY A 221 1.58 8.99 18.54
N LYS A 222 0.38 8.48 18.27
CA LYS A 222 0.13 7.08 17.99
C LYS A 222 -0.18 6.91 16.52
N ASN A 223 0.44 5.92 15.87
CA ASN A 223 0.15 5.53 14.49
C ASN A 223 -0.27 4.05 14.44
N GLY A 224 -1.13 3.71 13.50
CA GLY A 224 -1.60 2.35 13.25
C GLY A 224 -0.89 1.70 12.07
N ASN A 225 -0.66 0.40 12.17
CA ASN A 225 -0.26 -0.47 11.07
C ASN A 225 -1.31 -1.57 10.91
N GLU A 226 -1.77 -1.74 9.67
CA GLU A 226 -2.78 -2.72 9.28
C GLU A 226 -2.25 -3.74 8.27
N SER A 227 -0.95 -3.69 7.96
CA SER A 227 -0.32 -4.50 6.92
C SER A 227 -0.28 -5.98 7.30
N ILE A 228 -1.41 -6.66 7.16
CA ILE A 228 -1.60 -8.09 7.33
C ILE A 228 -2.25 -8.69 6.10
N GLY A 229 -2.11 -10.02 5.98
CA GLY A 229 -2.90 -10.76 5.02
C GLY A 229 -4.40 -10.53 5.23
N GLN A 230 -5.15 -10.52 4.13
CA GLN A 230 -6.59 -10.35 4.16
C GLN A 230 -7.27 -11.56 4.81
N PHE A 231 -8.45 -11.33 5.40
CA PHE A 231 -9.28 -12.35 6.04
C PHE A 231 -8.62 -13.17 7.16
N LYS A 232 -7.48 -12.72 7.72
CA LYS A 232 -6.82 -13.40 8.85
C LYS A 232 -7.69 -13.48 10.12
N TYR A 233 -8.81 -12.75 10.17
CA TYR A 233 -9.81 -12.85 11.23
C TYR A 233 -10.76 -14.05 11.11
N THR A 234 -10.75 -14.77 9.98
CA THR A 234 -11.63 -15.93 9.74
C THR A 234 -10.90 -17.04 8.99
N THR A 235 -11.43 -18.26 9.05
CA THR A 235 -10.90 -19.39 8.28
C THR A 235 -11.50 -19.40 6.89
N THR A 236 -10.66 -19.24 5.87
CA THR A 236 -11.08 -19.34 4.46
C THR A 236 -10.96 -20.78 3.96
N MET A 237 -11.63 -21.13 2.87
CA MET A 237 -11.51 -22.44 2.21
C MET A 237 -10.65 -22.31 0.95
N ALA A 238 -9.62 -23.14 0.83
CA ALA A 238 -8.79 -23.26 -0.37
C ALA A 238 -9.29 -24.41 -1.25
N SER A 239 -9.75 -24.07 -2.46
CA SER A 239 -10.07 -25.03 -3.53
C SER A 239 -8.80 -25.55 -4.21
N GLY A 240 -8.93 -26.51 -5.12
CA GLY A 240 -7.79 -27.10 -5.86
C GLY A 240 -7.02 -28.17 -5.08
N ASN A 241 -7.52 -28.58 -3.91
CA ASN A 241 -7.00 -29.70 -3.13
C ASN A 241 -7.67 -30.98 -3.62
N ASN A 242 -7.36 -31.35 -4.85
CA ASN A 242 -8.07 -32.38 -5.59
C ASN A 242 -7.75 -33.78 -5.07
N TYR A 243 -8.74 -34.68 -5.10
CA TYR A 243 -8.58 -36.05 -4.65
C TYR A 243 -9.23 -37.02 -5.65
N PRO A 244 -8.57 -38.13 -6.03
CA PRO A 244 -9.18 -39.16 -6.85
C PRO A 244 -10.25 -39.92 -6.04
N PHE A 245 -11.49 -39.92 -6.54
CA PHE A 245 -12.61 -40.55 -5.86
C PHE A 245 -13.30 -41.57 -6.78
N GLY A 246 -13.76 -42.69 -6.22
CA GLY A 246 -14.42 -43.77 -6.96
C GLY A 246 -13.47 -44.83 -7.55
N ASN A 247 -14.04 -45.76 -8.33
CA ASN A 247 -13.33 -46.78 -9.10
C ASN A 247 -13.95 -46.91 -10.51
N PRO A 248 -13.24 -46.59 -11.61
CA PRO A 248 -11.88 -46.04 -11.64
C PRO A 248 -11.83 -44.63 -11.04
N GLY A 249 -10.72 -44.29 -10.37
CA GLY A 249 -10.59 -43.04 -9.62
C GLY A 249 -10.60 -41.82 -10.55
N VAL A 250 -11.63 -40.98 -10.44
CA VAL A 250 -11.71 -39.70 -11.15
C VAL A 250 -11.27 -38.59 -10.20
N VAL A 251 -10.36 -37.72 -10.64
CA VAL A 251 -9.89 -36.58 -9.86
C VAL A 251 -11.03 -35.57 -9.73
N ASN A 252 -11.52 -35.38 -8.51
CA ASN A 252 -12.54 -34.39 -8.19
C ASN A 252 -11.89 -33.17 -7.52
N THR A 253 -12.46 -31.99 -7.75
CA THR A 253 -12.01 -30.76 -7.08
C THR A 253 -12.38 -30.81 -5.60
N GLY A 254 -11.37 -30.84 -4.75
CA GLY A 254 -11.55 -30.79 -3.30
C GLY A 254 -11.20 -29.42 -2.73
N ALA A 255 -11.71 -29.15 -1.54
CA ALA A 255 -11.41 -27.95 -0.79
C ALA A 255 -11.04 -28.29 0.65
N LYS A 256 -10.11 -27.53 1.23
CA LYS A 256 -9.71 -27.67 2.64
C LYS A 256 -9.61 -26.29 3.30
N PRO A 257 -9.69 -26.21 4.65
CA PRO A 257 -9.39 -24.98 5.37
C PRO A 257 -8.00 -24.41 5.02
N ASN A 258 -7.92 -23.09 4.83
CA ASN A 258 -6.73 -22.34 4.47
C ASN A 258 -6.19 -21.55 5.65
N GLY A 259 -5.78 -22.27 6.69
CA GLY A 259 -5.25 -21.71 7.93
C GLY A 259 -6.31 -21.44 8.99
N PHE A 260 -5.86 -20.95 10.15
CA PHE A 260 -6.70 -20.60 11.28
C PHE A 260 -7.00 -19.10 11.27
N GLY A 261 -8.28 -18.73 11.41
CA GLY A 261 -8.68 -17.35 11.66
C GLY A 261 -8.49 -16.95 13.13
N ASN A 262 -8.13 -15.69 13.35
CA ASN A 262 -8.09 -15.07 14.68
C ASN A 262 -9.06 -13.88 14.74
N ALA A 263 -10.28 -14.09 15.26
CA ALA A 263 -11.30 -13.06 15.34
C ALA A 263 -10.89 -11.81 16.14
N ASP A 264 -9.90 -11.94 17.03
CA ASP A 264 -9.38 -10.88 17.89
C ASP A 264 -8.15 -10.16 17.31
N ILE A 265 -7.76 -10.48 16.06
CA ILE A 265 -6.71 -9.75 15.36
C ILE A 265 -7.08 -8.26 15.26
N ARG A 266 -6.12 -7.40 15.56
CA ARG A 266 -6.31 -5.94 15.72
C ARG A 266 -5.09 -5.18 15.24
N TRP A 267 -5.23 -3.86 15.14
CA TRP A 267 -4.19 -2.94 14.72
C TRP A 267 -2.90 -3.10 15.53
N GLU A 268 -1.76 -3.06 14.84
CA GLU A 268 -0.46 -2.82 15.46
C GLU A 268 -0.32 -1.31 15.69
N GLU A 269 -0.02 -0.93 16.93
CA GLU A 269 0.05 0.48 17.32
C GLU A 269 1.50 0.87 17.64
N SER A 270 2.01 1.89 16.97
CA SER A 270 3.30 2.50 17.25
C SER A 270 3.10 3.85 17.94
N THR A 271 3.53 3.98 19.20
CA THR A 271 3.55 5.25 19.92
C THR A 271 4.94 5.85 19.85
N GLN A 272 5.06 7.12 19.46
CA GLN A 272 6.33 7.82 19.32
C GLN A 272 6.30 9.16 20.06
N THR A 273 7.36 9.41 20.82
CA THR A 273 7.70 10.74 21.37
C THR A 273 8.95 11.22 20.66
N ASP A 274 8.98 12.50 20.31
CA ASP A 274 10.11 13.16 19.64
C ASP A 274 10.37 14.52 20.29
N ILE A 275 11.65 14.85 20.52
CA ILE A 275 12.12 16.13 21.02
C ILE A 275 13.26 16.57 20.11
N GLY A 276 13.08 17.71 19.45
CA GLY A 276 14.03 18.25 18.48
C GLY A 276 14.47 19.67 18.80
N LEU A 277 15.72 19.97 18.52
CA LEU A 277 16.28 21.32 18.56
C LEU A 277 16.82 21.68 17.18
N ASP A 278 16.31 22.76 16.61
CA ASP A 278 16.72 23.29 15.31
C ASP A 278 17.40 24.65 15.50
N LEU A 279 18.60 24.81 14.97
CA LEU A 279 19.41 26.03 15.04
C LEU A 279 19.90 26.42 13.65
N ALA A 280 19.93 27.71 13.36
CA ALA A 280 20.51 28.25 12.14
C ALA A 280 21.49 29.38 12.45
N PHE A 281 22.58 29.44 11.71
CA PHE A 281 23.68 30.37 11.89
C PHE A 281 24.06 31.03 10.56
N PHE A 282 24.69 32.21 10.64
CA PHE A 282 25.26 32.95 9.50
C PHE A 282 24.26 33.18 8.35
N SER A 283 23.13 33.82 8.66
CA SER A 283 22.01 34.00 7.73
C SER A 283 21.52 32.68 7.13
N SER A 284 21.45 31.65 7.98
CA SER A 284 21.07 30.28 7.63
C SER A 284 22.02 29.56 6.66
N ALA A 285 23.28 30.02 6.52
CA ALA A 285 24.30 29.29 5.75
C ALA A 285 24.74 27.99 6.43
N LEU A 286 24.58 27.89 7.75
CA LEU A 286 24.82 26.67 8.52
C LEU A 286 23.60 26.36 9.39
N THR A 287 23.00 25.19 9.20
CA THR A 287 21.86 24.71 9.98
C THR A 287 22.23 23.44 10.75
N PHE A 288 21.78 23.34 12.00
CA PHE A 288 22.01 22.20 12.86
C PHE A 288 20.68 21.74 13.46
N SER A 289 20.38 20.45 13.33
CA SER A 289 19.18 19.83 13.90
C SER A 289 19.58 18.60 14.70
N VAL A 290 19.08 18.49 15.92
CA VAL A 290 19.26 17.32 16.78
C VAL A 290 17.91 16.82 17.23
N ASP A 291 17.72 15.52 17.10
CA ASP A 291 16.49 14.83 17.47
C ASP A 291 16.76 13.70 18.44
N TRP A 292 15.98 13.66 19.50
CA TRP A 292 15.82 12.48 20.34
C TRP A 292 14.41 11.95 20.17
N TYR A 293 14.30 10.67 19.84
CA TYR A 293 13.01 10.01 19.69
C TYR A 293 12.96 8.69 20.47
N LYS A 294 11.77 8.32 20.92
CA LYS A 294 11.46 7.02 21.50
C LYS A 294 10.20 6.47 20.86
N LYS A 295 10.32 5.31 20.23
CA LYS A 295 9.22 4.59 19.60
C LYS A 295 8.96 3.27 20.34
N ASN A 296 7.70 2.99 20.63
CA ASN A 296 7.26 1.73 21.21
C ASN A 296 6.11 1.15 20.37
N THR A 297 6.27 -0.09 19.90
CA THR A 297 5.29 -0.79 19.09
C THR A 297 4.61 -1.88 19.91
N THR A 298 3.28 -1.88 19.95
CA THR A 298 2.45 -2.83 20.71
C THR A 298 1.47 -3.53 19.78
N GLY A 299 1.19 -4.81 20.05
CA GLY A 299 0.27 -5.59 19.22
C GLY A 299 0.83 -5.94 17.84
N MET A 300 2.12 -6.28 17.77
CA MET A 300 2.81 -6.56 16.51
C MET A 300 2.09 -7.64 15.70
N LEU A 301 1.91 -7.37 14.42
CA LEU A 301 1.24 -8.28 13.49
C LEU A 301 2.27 -9.22 12.88
N MET A 302 2.26 -10.49 13.31
CA MET A 302 3.23 -11.50 12.89
C MET A 302 2.55 -12.83 12.59
N ASP A 303 3.00 -13.52 11.55
CA ASP A 303 2.63 -14.92 11.33
C ASP A 303 3.45 -15.79 12.30
N ILE A 304 2.75 -16.44 13.25
CA ILE A 304 3.36 -17.35 14.21
C ILE A 304 3.31 -18.76 13.61
N PRO A 305 4.46 -19.45 13.45
CA PRO A 305 4.45 -20.84 13.00
C PRO A 305 3.75 -21.70 14.05
N VAL A 306 2.70 -22.41 13.65
CA VAL A 306 2.09 -23.45 14.48
C VAL A 306 3.06 -24.64 14.58
N PRO A 307 3.24 -25.24 15.77
CA PRO A 307 4.07 -26.43 15.92
C PRO A 307 3.64 -27.52 14.93
N ALA A 308 4.61 -28.07 14.20
CA ALA A 308 4.37 -29.28 13.43
C ALA A 308 4.21 -30.44 14.43
N TYR A 309 2.98 -30.93 14.57
CA TYR A 309 2.77 -32.25 15.17
C TYR A 309 3.17 -33.27 14.10
N SER A 310 4.37 -33.84 14.26
CA SER A 310 4.84 -35.02 13.52
C SER A 310 4.19 -36.28 14.03
#